data_AF-A0A2M7YUB2-F1
#
_entry.id   AF-A0A2M7YUB2-F1
#
_cell.length_a   1.000
_cell.length_b   1.000
_cell.length_c   1.000
_cell.angle_alpha   90.00
_cell.angle_beta   90.00
_cell.angle_gamma   90.00
#
_symmetry.space_group_name_H-M   'P 1'
#
loop_
_entity.id
_entity.type
_entity.pdbx_description
1 polymer ?
#
loop_
_entity_poly.entity_id
_entity_poly.type
_entity_poly.pdbx_seq_one_letter_code
_entity_poly.pdbx_strand_id
1 'polypeptide(L)' 'MEFLSILKPTRLGMLTESPTEEEDGVLSGHAAYVEDLAKRGVVEFAGRTRNADETTFGLVVFHAAPLRGTGCGLPG' A
#
# COMPACT_ATOMS: atom_id res chain seq x y z
N MET A 1 5.16 -11.67 12.00
CA MET A 1 3.83 -12.10 11.52
C MET A 1 3.69 -11.61 10.10
N GLU A 2 3.10 -12.43 9.22
CA GLU A 2 2.82 -12.04 7.84
C GLU A 2 1.50 -11.27 7.79
N PHE A 3 1.47 -10.21 6.99
CA PHE A 3 0.31 -9.37 6.77
C PHE A 3 0.09 -9.12 5.29
N LEU A 4 -1.18 -9.05 4.89
CA LEU A 4 -1.61 -8.61 3.57
C LEU A 4 -2.29 -7.24 3.68
N SER A 5 -1.74 -6.26 2.98
CA SER A 5 -2.37 -4.95 2.80
C SER A 5 -3.00 -4.86 1.42
N ILE A 6 -4.25 -4.40 1.35
CA ILE A 6 -4.97 -4.10 0.11
C ILE A 6 -5.19 -2.60 0.02
N LEU A 7 -4.71 -1.98 -1.06
CA LEU A 7 -4.93 -0.57 -1.37
C LEU A 7 -5.93 -0.43 -2.51
N LYS A 8 -7.01 0.30 -2.29
CA LYS A 8 -7.97 0.66 -3.34
C LYS A 8 -7.79 2.13 -3.73
N PRO A 9 -7.68 2.45 -5.03
CA PRO A 9 -7.61 3.83 -5.48
C PRO A 9 -8.94 4.53 -5.14
N THR A 10 -8.87 5.72 -4.55
CA THR A 10 -10.06 6.55 -4.30
C THR A 10 -10.57 7.21 -5.58
N ARG A 11 -9.68 7.49 -6.52
CA ARG A 11 -9.98 7.96 -7.88
C ARG A 11 -9.51 6.94 -8.90
N LEU A 12 -10.45 6.28 -9.58
CA LEU A 12 -10.12 5.29 -10.60
C LEU A 12 -9.33 5.88 -11.78
N GLY A 13 -9.69 7.11 -12.19
CA GLY A 13 -9.03 7.86 -13.29
C GLY A 13 -7.51 8.02 -13.13
N MET A 14 -6.99 7.92 -11.90
CA MET A 14 -5.54 7.93 -11.62
C MET A 14 -4.81 6.76 -12.29
N LEU A 15 -5.48 5.62 -12.45
CA LEU A 15 -4.90 4.40 -13.01
C LEU A 15 -5.38 4.10 -14.43
N THR A 16 -6.55 4.64 -14.83
CA THR A 16 -7.20 4.32 -16.10
C THR A 16 -7.01 5.37 -17.18
N GLU A 17 -6.89 6.64 -16.79
CA GLU A 17 -6.70 7.75 -17.71
C GLU A 17 -5.24 8.21 -17.61
N SER A 18 -4.96 9.00 -16.57
CA SER A 18 -3.63 9.44 -16.16
C SER A 18 -3.71 9.98 -14.72
N PRO A 19 -2.65 9.80 -13.92
CA PRO A 19 -2.52 10.52 -12.66
C PRO A 19 -2.33 12.03 -12.90
N THR A 20 -2.78 12.84 -11.95
CA THR A 20 -2.31 14.24 -11.85
C THR A 20 -0.84 14.27 -11.43
N GLU A 21 -0.18 15.43 -11.52
CA GLU A 21 1.23 15.56 -11.09
C GLU A 21 1.41 15.23 -9.60
N GLU A 22 0.45 15.60 -8.76
CA GLU A 22 0.44 15.23 -7.34
C GLU A 22 0.28 13.73 -7.14
N GLU A 23 -0.66 13.12 -7.86
CA GLU A 23 -0.91 11.68 -7.78
C GLU A 23 0.27 10.87 -8.29
N ASP A 24 0.94 11.32 -9.35
CA ASP A 24 2.13 10.68 -9.91
C ASP A 24 3.29 10.71 -8.91
N GLY A 25 3.48 11.84 -8.21
CA GLY A 25 4.45 11.96 -7.13
C GLY A 25 4.16 11.00 -5.98
N VAL A 26 2.89 10.87 -5.58
CA VAL A 26 2.47 9.93 -4.51
C VAL A 26 2.66 8.47 -4.95
N LEU A 27 2.29 8.12 -6.20
CA LEU A 27 2.47 6.77 -6.75
C LEU A 27 3.94 6.39 -6.83
N SER A 28 4.78 7.29 -7.36
CA SER A 28 6.23 7.08 -7.46
C SER A 28 6.88 6.93 -6.09
N GLY A 29 6.51 7.79 -5.13
CA GLY A 29 6.98 7.70 -3.75
C GLY A 29 6.56 6.39 -3.06
N HIS A 30 5.32 5.97 -3.26
CA HIS A 30 4.82 4.70 -2.74
C HIS A 30 5.57 3.50 -3.33
N ALA A 31 5.76 3.48 -4.65
CA ALA A 31 6.51 2.43 -5.33
C ALA A 31 7.96 2.34 -4.82
N ALA A 32 8.65 3.47 -4.71
CA ALA A 32 10.03 3.52 -4.21
C ALA A 32 10.13 3.03 -2.75
N TYR A 33 9.16 3.37 -1.91
CA TYR A 33 9.12 2.90 -0.52
C TYR A 33 8.92 1.38 -0.43
N VAL A 34 7.97 0.84 -1.19
CA VAL A 34 7.72 -0.62 -1.21
C VAL A 34 8.92 -1.37 -1.80
N GLU A 35 9.60 -0.81 -2.80
CA GLU A 35 10.84 -1.37 -3.36
C GLU A 35 11.99 -1.38 -2.34
N ASP A 36 12.18 -0.31 -1.56
CA ASP A 36 13.16 -0.28 -0.45
C ASP A 36 12.85 -1.36 0.59
N LEU A 37 11.58 -1.49 0.99
CA LEU A 37 11.16 -2.52 1.94
C LEU A 37 11.38 -3.93 1.40
N ALA A 38 11.19 -4.15 0.10
CA ALA A 38 11.47 -5.43 -0.54
C ALA A 38 12.98 -5.74 -0.52
N LYS A 39 13.84 -4.76 -0.83
CA LYS A 39 15.30 -4.89 -0.72
C LYS A 39 15.77 -5.20 0.69
N ARG A 40 15.04 -4.75 1.70
CA ARG A 40 15.30 -4.99 3.13
C ARG A 40 14.71 -6.30 3.65
N GLY A 41 14.02 -7.08 2.81
CA GLY A 41 13.38 -8.34 3.17
C GLY A 41 12.14 -8.18 4.06
N VAL A 42 11.59 -6.97 4.15
CA VAL A 42 10.34 -6.70 4.90
C VAL A 42 9.13 -7.05 4.04
N VAL A 43 9.14 -6.61 2.78
CA VAL A 43 8.10 -6.95 1.79
C VAL A 43 8.54 -8.20 1.03
N GLU A 44 7.65 -9.18 0.98
CA GLU A 44 7.88 -10.44 0.26
C GLU A 44 7.26 -10.40 -1.14
N PHE A 45 6.11 -9.77 -1.28
CA PHE A 45 5.43 -9.61 -2.56
C PHE A 45 4.70 -8.27 -2.61
N ALA A 46 4.80 -7.56 -3.73
CA ALA A 46 4.03 -6.35 -4.00
C ALA A 46 3.58 -6.33 -5.45
N GLY A 47 2.36 -5.85 -5.67
CA GLY A 47 1.81 -5.74 -7.01
C GLY A 47 0.48 -5.02 -7.04
N ARG A 48 -0.08 -4.93 -8.25
CA ARG A 48 -1.43 -4.44 -8.47
C ARG A 48 -2.18 -5.38 -9.40
N THR A 49 -3.50 -5.35 -9.31
CA THR A 49 -4.35 -6.00 -10.31
C THR A 49 -4.07 -5.43 -11.71
N ARG A 50 -4.23 -6.30 -12.72
CA ARG A 50 -4.08 -5.91 -14.13
C ARG A 50 -5.30 -5.19 -14.70
N ASN A 51 -6.45 -5.34 -14.05
CA ASN A 51 -7.68 -4.68 -14.46
C ASN A 51 -7.55 -3.16 -14.30
N ALA A 52 -8.36 -2.44 -15.06
CA ALA A 52 -8.43 -0.99 -15.11
C ALA A 52 -9.87 -0.52 -14.84
N ASP A 53 -10.56 -1.21 -13.92
CA ASP A 53 -11.93 -0.94 -13.52
C ASP A 53 -12.03 -0.76 -12.00
N GLU A 54 -13.24 -0.61 -11.46
CA GLU A 54 -13.48 -0.39 -10.02
C GLU A 54 -12.98 -1.53 -9.12
N THR A 55 -12.68 -2.70 -9.69
CA THR A 55 -12.05 -3.82 -8.98
C THR A 55 -10.52 -3.71 -8.91
N THR A 56 -9.96 -2.60 -9.38
CA THR A 56 -8.51 -2.36 -9.34
C THR A 56 -8.03 -2.15 -7.91
N PHE A 57 -7.02 -2.90 -7.48
CA PHE A 57 -6.36 -2.69 -6.19
C PHE A 57 -4.87 -3.04 -6.24
N GLY A 58 -4.10 -2.34 -5.40
CA GLY A 58 -2.75 -2.71 -5.01
C GLY A 58 -2.77 -3.73 -3.87
N LEU A 59 -1.75 -4.57 -3.81
CA LEU A 59 -1.56 -5.52 -2.73
C LEU A 59 -0.09 -5.59 -2.33
N VAL A 60 0.17 -5.73 -1.03
CA VAL A 60 1.52 -5.90 -0.47
C VAL A 60 1.47 -6.95 0.64
N VAL A 61 2.30 -7.98 0.51
CA VAL A 61 2.56 -9.01 1.53
C VAL A 61 3.88 -8.68 2.22
N PHE A 62 3.85 -8.55 3.54
CA PHE A 62 5.03 -8.14 4.31
C PHE A 62 5.05 -8.75 5.71
N HIS A 63 6.25 -8.82 6.28
CA HIS A 63 6.48 -9.24 7.65
C HIS A 63 6.53 -8.03 8.57
N ALA A 64 5.73 -8.05 9.63
CA ALA A 64 5.80 -7.03 10.68
C ALA A 64 5.81 -7.65 12.09
N ALA A 65 6.36 -6.88 13.02
CA ALA A 65 6.23 -7.14 14.45
C ALA A 65 4.78 -6.89 14.89
N PRO A 66 4.28 -7.61 15.90
CA PRO A 66 2.96 -7.32 16.47
C PRO A 66 2.89 -5.86 16.94
N LEU A 67 1.75 -5.21 16.70
CA LEU A 67 1.49 -3.87 17.21
C LEU A 67 1.58 -3.94 18.74
N ARG A 68 2.57 -3.25 19.31
CA ARG A 68 2.61 -3.04 20.76
C ARG A 68 1.47 -2.09 21.11
N GLY A 69 0.41 -2.62 21.72
CA GLY A 69 -0.63 -1.79 22.30
C GLY A 69 -0.03 -0.94 23.42
N THR A 70 0.18 0.35 23.19
CA THR A 70 -0.04 1.30 24.28
C THR A 70 -1.53 1.22 24.57
N GLY A 71 -1.89 0.58 25.68
CA GLY A 71 -3.28 0.39 26.06
C GLY A 71 -4.07 1.69 25.90
N CYS A 72 -5.21 1.60 25.21
CA CYS A 72 -6.24 2.62 25.26
C CYS A 72 -6.78 2.63 26.70
N GLY A 73 -6.08 3.33 27.60
CA GLY A 73 -6.59 3.69 28.91
C GLY A 73 -7.36 4.99 28.76
N LEU A 74 -8.66 4.89 28.51
CA LEU A 74 -9.58 5.99 28.79
C LEU A 74 -9.77 6.03 30.31
N PRO A 75 -9.38 7.10 31.02
CA PRO A 75 -9.77 7.27 32.41
C PRO A 75 -11.28 7.49 32.45
N GLY A 76 -11.97 6.57 33.14
CA GLY A 76 -13.34 6.77 33.59
C GLY A 76 -13.42 7.66 34.83
#